data_AF-A0A8D8CXR8-F1
#
_entry.id   AF-A0A8D8CXR8-F1
#
_cell.length_a   1.000
_cell.length_b   1.000
_cell.length_c   1.000
_cell.angle_alpha   90.00
_cell.angle_beta   90.00
_cell.angle_gamma   90.00
#
_symmetry.space_group_name_H-M   'P 1'
#
loop_
_entity.id
_entity.type
_entity.pdbx_description
1 polymer ?
#
loop_
_entity_poly.entity_id
_entity_poly.type
_entity_poly.pdbx_seq_one_letter_code
_entity_poly.pdbx_strand_id
1 'polypeptide(L)'
;MHQFTQSLRMSREMSTSAKKEITDKIYSADSTVKKRDETMFRFCESSNFKDGSAELCTLRKTGITTNTKHLDCLFRGLRYLDRNGKINPDEIKRDLHFINVKDKDAAVDNALNNCKVKEATKATDYNDCLWKDPALKDIMMPVFDYREVRSESYRYFVENTEPYDVAKVKEKVKKYDKDAGC
;
A
#
# COMPACT_ATOMS: atom_id res chain seq x y z
N MET A 1 37.35 -21.33 -22.58
CA MET A 1 35.98 -20.77 -22.54
C MET A 1 35.31 -20.81 -21.16
N HIS A 2 35.60 -21.81 -20.29
CA HIS A 2 34.99 -21.92 -18.94
C HIS A 2 35.39 -20.85 -17.91
N GLN A 3 36.63 -20.33 -17.93
CA GLN A 3 37.10 -19.34 -16.96
C GLN A 3 36.51 -17.93 -17.16
N PHE A 4 36.22 -17.54 -18.41
CA PHE A 4 35.62 -16.23 -18.72
C PHE A 4 34.18 -16.12 -18.20
N THR A 5 33.41 -17.21 -18.27
CA THR A 5 32.02 -17.25 -17.80
C THR A 5 31.93 -17.17 -16.27
N GLN A 6 32.90 -17.72 -15.54
CA GLN A 6 32.98 -17.62 -14.08
C GLN A 6 33.34 -16.19 -13.62
N SER A 7 34.31 -15.55 -14.27
CA SER A 7 34.72 -14.19 -13.95
C SER A 7 33.58 -13.17 -14.16
N LEU A 8 32.84 -13.27 -15.28
CA LEU A 8 31.68 -12.42 -15.56
C LEU A 8 30.51 -12.64 -14.57
N ARG A 9 30.33 -13.87 -14.07
CA ARG A 9 29.31 -14.19 -13.07
C ARG A 9 29.66 -13.59 -11.70
N MET A 10 30.91 -13.71 -11.27
CA MET A 10 31.42 -13.11 -10.03
C MET A 10 31.36 -11.58 -10.07
N SER A 11 31.72 -10.94 -11.20
CA SER A 11 31.63 -9.48 -11.35
C SER A 11 30.18 -8.97 -11.31
N ARG A 12 29.22 -9.74 -11.87
CA ARG A 12 27.78 -9.41 -11.75
C ARG A 12 27.27 -9.58 -10.32
N GLU A 13 27.64 -10.65 -9.64
CA GLU A 13 27.25 -10.91 -8.24
C GLU A 13 27.81 -9.85 -7.28
N MET A 14 29.08 -9.44 -7.45
CA MET A 14 29.70 -8.33 -6.71
C MET A 14 28.99 -7.00 -6.98
N SER A 15 28.64 -6.70 -8.24
CA SER A 15 27.91 -5.46 -8.59
C SER A 15 26.51 -5.41 -7.98
N THR A 16 25.78 -6.54 -7.94
CA THR A 16 24.49 -6.63 -7.27
C THR A 16 24.60 -6.51 -5.74
N SER A 17 25.65 -7.09 -5.15
CA SER A 17 25.92 -6.98 -3.71
C SER A 17 26.23 -5.54 -3.30
N ALA A 18 27.08 -4.83 -4.07
CA ALA A 18 27.41 -3.43 -3.82
C ALA A 18 26.20 -2.49 -3.96
N LYS A 19 25.33 -2.73 -4.95
CA LYS A 19 24.06 -1.97 -5.10
C LYS A 19 23.10 -2.23 -3.95
N LYS A 20 23.00 -3.47 -3.47
CA LYS A 20 22.20 -3.82 -2.30
C LYS A 20 22.71 -3.11 -1.05
N GLU A 21 24.02 -3.13 -0.80
CA GLU A 21 24.63 -2.49 0.36
C GLU A 21 24.44 -0.96 0.38
N ILE A 22 24.60 -0.30 -0.77
CA ILE A 22 24.33 1.14 -0.90
C ILE A 22 22.85 1.44 -0.64
N THR A 23 21.96 0.63 -1.19
CA THR A 23 20.52 0.77 -0.98
C THR A 23 20.14 0.57 0.49
N ASP A 24 20.71 -0.44 1.15
CA ASP A 24 20.47 -0.73 2.56
C ASP A 24 20.98 0.43 3.45
N LYS A 25 22.11 1.06 3.08
CA LYS A 25 22.63 2.28 3.76
C LYS A 25 21.68 3.47 3.63
N ILE A 26 21.08 3.70 2.46
CA ILE A 26 20.10 4.79 2.26
C ILE A 26 18.86 4.55 3.14
N TYR A 27 18.26 3.36 3.08
CA TYR A 27 17.09 3.02 3.91
C TYR A 27 17.36 3.07 5.41
N SER A 28 18.59 2.79 5.85
CA SER A 28 18.95 2.84 7.26
C SER A 28 19.16 4.26 7.77
N ALA A 29 19.54 5.19 6.89
CA ALA A 29 19.87 6.57 7.24
C ALA A 29 18.67 7.53 7.18
N ASP A 30 17.62 7.19 6.42
CA ASP A 30 16.48 8.08 6.18
C ASP A 30 15.18 7.48 6.69
N SER A 31 14.69 7.98 7.83
CA SER A 31 13.40 7.56 8.41
C SER A 31 12.19 8.08 7.64
N THR A 32 12.37 8.97 6.66
CA THR A 32 11.29 9.49 5.80
C THR A 32 10.99 8.59 4.61
N VAL A 33 11.70 7.44 4.50
CA VAL A 33 11.52 6.46 3.43
C VAL A 33 11.01 5.14 4.02
N LYS A 34 9.92 4.60 3.46
CA LYS A 34 9.41 3.27 3.79
C LYS A 34 10.51 2.23 3.69
N LYS A 35 10.76 1.49 4.77
CA LYS A 35 11.80 0.46 4.82
C LYS A 35 11.41 -0.78 4.01
N ARG A 36 12.38 -1.64 3.71
CA ARG A 36 12.07 -3.00 3.21
C ARG A 36 11.30 -3.75 4.30
N ASP A 37 10.36 -4.59 3.87
CA ASP A 37 9.53 -5.44 4.73
C ASP A 37 8.56 -4.69 5.67
N GLU A 38 8.50 -3.37 5.58
CA GLU A 38 7.47 -2.53 6.21
C GLU A 38 6.32 -2.29 5.21
N THR A 39 5.07 -2.38 5.67
CA THR A 39 3.92 -2.05 4.81
C THR A 39 3.81 -0.53 4.63
N MET A 40 3.25 -0.07 3.50
CA MET A 40 3.00 1.36 3.30
C MET A 40 2.03 1.92 4.35
N PHE A 41 1.10 1.08 4.81
CA PHE A 41 0.14 1.41 5.87
C PHE A 41 0.89 1.68 7.17
N ARG A 42 1.74 0.73 7.62
CA ARG A 42 2.52 0.89 8.85
C ARG A 42 3.45 2.11 8.81
N PHE A 43 4.11 2.33 7.67
CA PHE A 43 4.96 3.51 7.46
C PHE A 43 4.16 4.81 7.66
N CYS A 44 2.99 4.93 7.05
CA CYS A 44 2.13 6.11 7.22
C CYS A 44 1.48 6.18 8.61
N GLU A 45 1.16 5.07 9.25
CA GLU A 45 0.59 5.03 10.61
C GLU A 45 1.58 5.52 11.65
N SER A 46 2.83 5.02 11.62
CA SER A 46 3.86 5.31 12.62
C SER A 46 4.22 6.80 12.73
N SER A 47 4.01 7.55 11.64
CA SER A 47 4.24 9.00 11.59
C SER A 47 3.03 9.83 12.05
N ASN A 48 1.85 9.21 12.19
CA ASN A 48 0.59 9.91 12.41
C ASN A 48 -0.17 9.47 13.67
N PHE A 49 0.14 8.31 14.22
CA PHE A 49 -0.53 7.76 15.40
C PHE A 49 0.47 7.16 16.39
N LYS A 50 0.04 7.05 17.65
CA LYS A 50 0.73 6.23 18.64
C LYS A 50 0.24 4.79 18.52
N ASP A 51 1.15 3.84 18.67
CA ASP A 51 0.82 2.40 18.71
C ASP A 51 -0.20 2.11 19.81
N GLY A 52 -1.17 1.26 19.49
CA GLY A 52 -2.29 0.90 20.37
C GLY A 52 -3.25 2.04 20.72
N SER A 53 -3.13 3.22 20.09
CA SER A 53 -4.09 4.29 20.30
C SER A 53 -5.49 3.90 19.77
N ALA A 54 -6.53 4.36 20.46
CA ALA A 54 -7.91 4.08 20.08
C ALA A 54 -8.24 4.54 18.64
N GLU A 55 -7.64 5.65 18.19
CA GLU A 55 -7.79 6.14 16.83
C GLU A 55 -7.17 5.18 15.80
N LEU A 56 -5.93 4.73 16.04
CA LEU A 56 -5.26 3.76 15.16
C LEU A 56 -6.03 2.44 15.09
N CYS A 57 -6.46 1.89 16.23
CA CYS A 57 -7.20 0.63 16.23
C CYS A 57 -8.60 0.76 15.61
N THR A 58 -9.22 1.94 15.70
CA THR A 58 -10.46 2.23 14.97
C THR A 58 -10.20 2.28 13.47
N LEU A 59 -9.15 2.97 13.03
CA LEU A 59 -8.73 3.02 11.63
C LEU A 59 -8.47 1.62 11.09
N ARG A 60 -7.65 0.80 11.76
CA ARG A 60 -7.34 -0.56 11.29
C ARG A 60 -8.58 -1.46 11.21
N LYS A 61 -9.55 -1.27 12.11
CA LYS A 61 -10.81 -2.03 12.10
C LYS A 61 -11.83 -1.56 11.05
N THR A 62 -11.82 -0.27 10.69
CA THR A 62 -12.92 0.33 9.91
C THR A 62 -12.49 0.96 8.59
N GLY A 63 -11.20 1.20 8.39
CA GLY A 63 -10.63 1.94 7.26
C GLY A 63 -10.88 3.45 7.31
N ILE A 64 -11.48 3.95 8.40
CA ILE A 64 -11.93 5.33 8.53
C ILE A 64 -11.08 6.06 9.57
N THR A 65 -10.61 7.26 9.21
CA THR A 65 -9.90 8.19 10.11
C THR A 65 -10.20 9.63 9.72
N THR A 66 -10.12 10.54 10.70
CA THR A 66 -10.18 11.99 10.47
C THR A 66 -8.78 12.60 10.25
N ASN A 67 -7.72 11.81 10.37
CA ASN A 67 -6.35 12.26 10.18
C ASN A 67 -6.01 12.35 8.68
N THR A 68 -6.14 13.57 8.14
CA THR A 68 -5.93 13.85 6.71
C THR A 68 -4.48 13.62 6.25
N LYS A 69 -3.50 13.81 7.14
CA LYS A 69 -2.08 13.59 6.84
C LYS A 69 -1.77 12.11 6.62
N HIS A 70 -2.40 11.23 7.41
CA HIS A 70 -2.28 9.80 7.21
C HIS A 70 -2.82 9.39 5.83
N LEU A 71 -4.02 9.84 5.47
CA LEU A 71 -4.62 9.48 4.17
C LEU A 71 -3.85 10.07 2.98
N ASP A 72 -3.30 11.28 3.08
CA ASP A 72 -2.43 11.81 2.01
C ASP A 72 -1.15 10.98 1.84
N CYS A 73 -0.48 10.63 2.96
CA CYS A 73 0.66 9.71 2.94
C CYS A 73 0.29 8.39 2.26
N LEU A 74 -0.82 7.78 2.68
CA LEU A 74 -1.26 6.49 2.17
C LEU A 74 -1.62 6.58 0.69
N PHE A 75 -2.46 7.51 0.27
CA PHE A 75 -2.90 7.62 -1.13
C PHE A 75 -1.73 7.86 -2.09
N ARG A 76 -0.74 8.67 -1.70
CA ARG A 76 0.49 8.87 -2.49
C ARG A 76 1.38 7.63 -2.45
N GLY A 77 1.50 7.00 -1.29
CA GLY A 77 2.23 5.74 -1.10
C GLY A 77 1.64 4.59 -1.90
N LEU A 78 0.33 4.58 -2.14
CA LEU A 78 -0.38 3.62 -2.97
C LEU A 78 -0.50 4.09 -4.43
N ARG A 79 0.01 5.27 -4.78
CA ARG A 79 -0.09 5.85 -6.12
C ARG A 79 -1.54 6.07 -6.61
N TYR A 80 -2.49 6.06 -5.68
CA TYR A 80 -3.85 6.53 -5.93
C TYR A 80 -3.85 8.03 -6.20
N LEU A 81 -3.00 8.78 -5.51
CA LEU A 81 -2.60 10.12 -5.92
C LEU A 81 -1.20 10.08 -6.52
N ASP A 82 -1.03 10.70 -7.67
CA ASP A 82 0.29 10.88 -8.27
C ASP A 82 1.11 11.95 -7.52
N ARG A 83 2.33 12.20 -7.99
CA ARG A 83 3.23 13.21 -7.39
C ARG A 83 2.65 14.63 -7.44
N ASN A 84 1.79 14.91 -8.42
CA ASN A 84 1.13 16.19 -8.60
C ASN A 84 -0.21 16.27 -7.83
N GLY A 85 -0.59 15.22 -7.10
CA GLY A 85 -1.87 15.15 -6.40
C GLY A 85 -3.07 14.94 -7.32
N LYS A 86 -2.88 14.39 -8.53
CA LYS A 86 -3.98 13.95 -9.38
C LYS A 86 -4.40 12.53 -9.02
N ILE A 87 -5.70 12.31 -8.91
CA ILE A 87 -6.28 10.97 -8.68
C ILE A 87 -6.01 10.06 -9.88
N ASN A 88 -5.66 8.81 -9.59
CA ASN A 88 -5.43 7.75 -10.55
C ASN A 88 -6.45 6.62 -10.30
N PRO A 89 -7.61 6.66 -10.99
CA PRO A 89 -8.65 5.63 -10.86
C PRO A 89 -8.15 4.23 -11.20
N ASP A 90 -7.22 4.10 -12.14
CA ASP A 90 -6.76 2.80 -12.63
C ASP A 90 -5.96 2.04 -11.57
N GLU A 91 -5.22 2.74 -10.69
CA GLU A 91 -4.54 2.09 -9.56
C GLU A 91 -5.53 1.54 -8.52
N ILE A 92 -6.66 2.20 -8.33
CA ILE A 92 -7.73 1.73 -7.43
C ILE A 92 -8.42 0.52 -8.06
N LYS A 93 -8.86 0.61 -9.32
CA LYS A 93 -9.48 -0.49 -10.06
C LYS A 93 -8.58 -1.72 -10.10
N ARG A 94 -7.28 -1.51 -10.34
CA ARG A 94 -6.27 -2.58 -10.32
C ARG A 94 -6.27 -3.35 -9.00
N ASP A 95 -6.45 -2.68 -7.87
CA ASP A 95 -6.51 -3.35 -6.57
C ASP A 95 -7.82 -4.11 -6.35
N LEU A 96 -8.94 -3.63 -6.90
CA LEU A 96 -10.20 -4.41 -6.95
C LEU A 96 -10.03 -5.67 -7.81
N HIS A 97 -9.37 -5.55 -8.97
CA HIS A 97 -9.13 -6.69 -9.86
C HIS A 97 -8.26 -7.76 -9.21
N PHE A 98 -7.30 -7.35 -8.37
CA PHE A 98 -6.45 -8.26 -7.61
C PHE A 98 -7.19 -9.12 -6.59
N ILE A 99 -8.38 -8.68 -6.14
CA ILE A 99 -9.27 -9.48 -5.30
C ILE A 99 -10.44 -10.09 -6.10
N ASN A 100 -10.28 -10.20 -7.43
CA ASN A 100 -11.25 -10.74 -8.39
C ASN A 100 -12.56 -9.95 -8.51
N VAL A 101 -12.58 -8.67 -8.12
CA VAL A 101 -13.73 -7.77 -8.30
C VAL A 101 -13.52 -6.94 -9.55
N LYS A 102 -14.09 -7.36 -10.68
CA LYS A 102 -13.91 -6.69 -12.00
C LYS A 102 -15.14 -5.91 -12.48
N ASP A 103 -16.30 -6.16 -11.88
CA ASP A 103 -17.58 -5.56 -12.26
C ASP A 103 -17.82 -4.18 -11.64
N LYS A 104 -16.86 -3.64 -10.87
CA LYS A 104 -16.99 -2.39 -10.11
C LYS A 104 -16.23 -1.20 -10.67
N ASP A 105 -15.60 -1.33 -11.84
CA ASP A 105 -14.83 -0.23 -12.44
C ASP A 105 -15.68 1.02 -12.65
N ALA A 106 -16.91 0.87 -13.13
CA ALA A 106 -17.84 1.97 -13.30
C ALA A 106 -18.26 2.61 -11.96
N ALA A 107 -18.35 1.82 -10.88
CA ALA A 107 -18.65 2.36 -9.55
C ALA A 107 -17.47 3.19 -9.02
N VAL A 108 -16.23 2.74 -9.24
CA VAL A 108 -15.03 3.54 -8.92
C VAL A 108 -15.03 4.86 -9.69
N ASP A 109 -15.25 4.81 -11.00
CA ASP A 109 -15.30 6.04 -11.82
C ASP A 109 -16.40 6.99 -11.36
N ASN A 110 -17.60 6.48 -11.09
CA ASN A 110 -18.72 7.28 -10.62
C ASN A 110 -18.46 7.90 -9.24
N ALA A 111 -17.90 7.14 -8.30
CA ALA A 111 -17.56 7.63 -6.97
C ALA A 111 -16.51 8.75 -7.03
N LEU A 112 -15.49 8.61 -7.87
CA LEU A 112 -14.42 9.60 -8.00
C LEU A 112 -14.85 10.84 -8.81
N ASN A 113 -15.59 10.67 -9.91
CA ASN A 113 -16.02 11.77 -10.77
C ASN A 113 -17.05 12.68 -10.10
N ASN A 114 -17.93 12.11 -9.25
CA ASN A 114 -18.94 12.87 -8.52
C ASN A 114 -18.44 13.35 -7.14
N CYS A 115 -17.20 13.03 -6.79
CA CYS A 115 -16.64 13.40 -5.49
C CYS A 115 -16.40 14.91 -5.40
N LYS A 116 -16.90 15.54 -4.33
CA LYS A 116 -16.60 16.94 -4.03
C LYS A 116 -15.29 17.02 -3.27
N VAL A 117 -14.25 17.50 -3.94
CA VAL A 117 -12.88 17.47 -3.43
C VAL A 117 -12.36 18.87 -3.16
N LYS A 118 -11.74 19.06 -2.00
CA LYS A 118 -10.95 20.26 -1.68
C LYS A 118 -9.48 19.94 -1.78
N GLU A 119 -8.68 20.87 -2.30
CA GLU A 119 -7.23 20.66 -2.48
C GLU A 119 -6.54 20.26 -1.16
N ALA A 120 -6.91 20.87 -0.03
CA ALA A 120 -6.31 20.60 1.27
C ALA A 120 -6.65 19.22 1.87
N THR A 121 -7.72 18.56 1.40
CA THR A 121 -8.23 17.30 1.96
C THR A 121 -8.41 16.23 0.88
N LYS A 122 -7.72 16.37 -0.25
CA LYS A 122 -7.99 15.61 -1.46
C LYS A 122 -8.01 14.08 -1.25
N ALA A 123 -7.01 13.53 -0.58
CA ALA A 123 -6.96 12.10 -0.27
C ALA A 123 -8.13 11.65 0.62
N THR A 124 -8.46 12.44 1.64
CA THR A 124 -9.58 12.18 2.55
C THR A 124 -10.90 12.23 1.83
N ASP A 125 -11.14 13.25 1.00
CA ASP A 125 -12.39 13.40 0.26
C ASP A 125 -12.61 12.23 -0.70
N TYR A 126 -11.59 11.84 -1.46
CA TYR A 126 -11.68 10.67 -2.33
C TYR A 126 -11.86 9.36 -1.56
N ASN A 127 -11.13 9.16 -0.46
CA ASN A 127 -11.33 8.00 0.41
C ASN A 127 -12.79 7.93 0.87
N ASP A 128 -13.31 9.02 1.43
CA ASP A 128 -14.68 9.12 1.89
C ASP A 128 -15.70 8.78 0.79
N CYS A 129 -15.50 9.28 -0.43
CA CYS A 129 -16.37 8.96 -1.55
C CYS A 129 -16.38 7.46 -1.87
N LEU A 130 -15.21 6.80 -1.85
CA LEU A 130 -15.12 5.35 -2.06
C LEU A 130 -15.79 4.55 -0.92
N TRP A 131 -15.58 4.96 0.33
CA TRP A 131 -16.14 4.28 1.51
C TRP A 131 -17.64 4.53 1.71
N LYS A 132 -18.19 5.62 1.15
CA LYS A 132 -19.63 5.95 1.21
C LYS A 132 -20.41 5.41 0.01
N ASP A 133 -19.74 5.05 -1.08
CA ASP A 133 -20.40 4.48 -2.26
C ASP A 133 -21.03 3.11 -1.90
N PRO A 134 -22.36 2.93 -2.08
CA PRO A 134 -23.04 1.70 -1.70
C PRO A 134 -22.54 0.44 -2.44
N ALA A 135 -21.97 0.59 -3.63
CA ALA A 135 -21.44 -0.52 -4.42
C ALA A 135 -19.98 -0.88 -4.06
N LEU A 136 -19.28 -0.02 -3.32
CA LEU A 136 -17.86 -0.19 -2.97
C LEU A 136 -17.62 -0.41 -1.47
N LYS A 137 -18.43 0.18 -0.58
CA LYS A 137 -18.19 0.25 0.87
C LYS A 137 -17.80 -1.09 1.52
N ASP A 138 -18.44 -2.19 1.13
CA ASP A 138 -18.23 -3.51 1.74
C ASP A 138 -17.00 -4.23 1.14
N ILE A 139 -16.43 -3.69 0.06
CA ILE A 139 -15.27 -4.21 -0.69
C ILE A 139 -14.01 -3.42 -0.35
N MET A 140 -14.13 -2.16 0.12
CA MET A 140 -12.98 -1.29 0.38
C MET A 140 -12.00 -1.88 1.41
N MET A 141 -12.48 -2.51 2.49
CA MET A 141 -11.59 -3.13 3.46
C MET A 141 -10.79 -4.31 2.85
N PRO A 142 -11.40 -5.31 2.19
CA PRO A 142 -10.65 -6.33 1.45
C PRO A 142 -9.62 -5.79 0.46
N VAL A 143 -9.94 -4.70 -0.25
CA VAL A 143 -9.01 -4.02 -1.18
C VAL A 143 -7.80 -3.48 -0.42
N PHE A 144 -8.04 -2.77 0.68
CA PHE A 144 -6.98 -2.17 1.50
C PHE A 144 -6.13 -3.24 2.17
N ASP A 145 -6.74 -4.27 2.76
CA ASP A 145 -6.06 -5.41 3.38
C ASP A 145 -5.08 -6.07 2.39
N TYR A 146 -5.56 -6.38 1.18
CA TYR A 146 -4.70 -7.01 0.20
C TYR A 146 -3.64 -6.05 -0.35
N ARG A 147 -3.94 -4.75 -0.45
CA ARG A 147 -2.96 -3.75 -0.83
C ARG A 147 -1.88 -3.54 0.25
N GLU A 148 -2.23 -3.65 1.53
CA GLU A 148 -1.29 -3.63 2.65
C GLU A 148 -0.30 -4.79 2.53
N VAL A 149 -0.81 -6.02 2.41
CA VAL A 149 0.00 -7.24 2.23
C VAL A 149 0.97 -7.12 1.07
N ARG A 150 0.51 -6.60 -0.08
CA ARG A 150 1.36 -6.41 -1.27
C ARG A 150 2.36 -5.27 -1.14
N SER A 151 2.16 -4.35 -0.19
CA SER A 151 3.05 -3.20 0.03
C SER A 151 4.27 -3.53 0.90
N GLU A 152 4.24 -4.67 1.60
CA GLU A 152 5.37 -5.22 2.38
C GLU A 152 6.60 -5.44 1.47
N SER A 153 6.39 -6.10 0.33
CA SER A 153 7.43 -6.37 -0.68
C SER A 153 6.98 -5.92 -2.07
N TYR A 154 7.73 -5.04 -2.71
CA TYR A 154 7.49 -4.69 -4.12
C TYR A 154 7.75 -5.85 -5.10
N ARG A 155 8.29 -6.96 -4.61
CA ARG A 155 8.47 -8.21 -5.36
C ARG A 155 7.33 -9.20 -5.08
N TYR A 156 6.26 -8.76 -4.40
CA TYR A 156 5.15 -9.63 -3.97
C TYR A 156 4.69 -10.60 -5.06
N PHE A 157 4.39 -10.11 -6.27
CA PHE A 157 3.90 -10.97 -7.37
C PHE A 157 4.99 -11.86 -8.02
N VAL A 158 6.27 -11.55 -7.79
CA VAL A 158 7.38 -12.42 -8.19
C VAL A 158 7.56 -13.54 -7.16
N GLU A 159 7.32 -13.24 -5.88
CA GLU A 159 7.54 -14.13 -4.75
C GLU A 159 6.28 -14.97 -4.39
N ASN A 160 5.10 -14.51 -4.82
CA ASN A 160 3.80 -15.12 -4.54
C ASN A 160 3.02 -15.24 -5.84
N THR A 161 3.07 -16.42 -6.45
CA THR A 161 2.35 -16.74 -7.70
C THR A 161 0.94 -17.28 -7.43
N GLU A 162 0.62 -17.58 -6.18
CA GLU A 162 -0.67 -18.07 -5.77
C GLU A 162 -1.77 -17.02 -5.98
N PRO A 163 -2.99 -17.43 -6.37
CA PRO A 163 -4.14 -16.54 -6.44
C PRO A 163 -4.44 -15.87 -5.09
N TYR A 164 -5.17 -14.75 -5.15
CA TYR A 164 -5.70 -14.09 -3.96
C TYR A 164 -6.48 -15.06 -3.07
N ASP A 165 -6.12 -15.09 -1.79
CA ASP A 165 -6.71 -15.93 -0.76
C ASP A 165 -7.06 -15.06 0.46
N VAL A 166 -8.37 -14.91 0.68
CA VAL A 166 -8.91 -14.05 1.75
C VAL A 166 -8.47 -14.52 3.14
N ALA A 167 -8.28 -15.81 3.37
CA ALA A 167 -7.90 -16.33 4.68
C ALA A 167 -6.44 -15.98 4.98
N LYS A 168 -5.53 -16.18 4.01
CA LYS A 168 -4.11 -15.81 4.15
C LYS A 168 -3.91 -14.32 4.31
N VAL A 169 -4.70 -13.50 3.59
CA VAL A 169 -4.66 -12.04 3.75
C VAL A 169 -5.10 -11.63 5.14
N LYS A 170 -6.21 -12.16 5.65
CA LYS A 170 -6.66 -11.89 7.02
C LYS A 170 -5.66 -12.33 8.08
N GLU A 171 -4.96 -13.45 7.87
CA GLU A 171 -3.90 -13.89 8.79
C GLU A 171 -2.73 -12.90 8.83
N LYS A 172 -2.28 -12.40 7.67
CA LYS A 172 -1.25 -11.35 7.61
C LYS A 172 -1.71 -10.05 8.25
N VAL A 173 -2.93 -9.58 7.95
CA VAL A 173 -3.46 -8.33 8.52
C VAL A 173 -3.57 -8.42 10.03
N LYS A 174 -4.00 -9.55 10.60
CA LYS A 174 -3.99 -9.75 12.06
C LYS A 174 -2.59 -9.62 12.68
N LYS A 175 -1.54 -10.03 11.96
CA LYS A 175 -0.16 -9.82 12.40
C LYS A 175 0.19 -8.33 12.38
N TYR A 176 -0.19 -7.61 11.33
CA TYR A 176 0.04 -6.16 11.23
C TYR A 176 -0.73 -5.37 12.30
N ASP A 177 -1.96 -5.77 12.63
CA ASP A 177 -2.73 -5.24 13.77
C ASP A 177 -1.94 -5.46 15.08
N LYS A 178 -1.53 -6.73 15.29
CA LYS A 178 -0.47 -7.20 16.21
C LYS A 178 0.60 -6.14 16.47
N ASP A 179 1.34 -5.90 15.41
CA ASP A 179 2.56 -5.09 15.40
C ASP A 179 2.26 -3.58 15.60
N ALA A 180 1.03 -3.14 15.28
CA ALA A 180 0.54 -1.78 15.53
C ALA A 180 -0.02 -1.58 16.97
N GLY A 181 -0.07 -2.62 17.79
CA GLY A 181 -0.64 -2.58 19.14
C GLY A 181 -2.17 -2.66 19.17
N CYS A 182 -2.77 -3.16 18.09
CA CYS A 182 -4.19 -3.46 17.94
C CYS A 182 -4.38 -4.99 17.84
#